data_AF-A0A0N0HNF5-F1
#
_entry.id   AF-A0A0N0HNF5-F1
#
_cell.length_a   1.000
_cell.length_b   1.000
_cell.length_c   1.000
_cell.angle_alpha   90.00
_cell.angle_beta   90.00
_cell.angle_gamma   90.00
#
_symmetry.space_group_name_H-M   'P 1'
#
loop_
_entity.id
_entity.type
_entity.pdbx_description
1 polymer ?
#
loop_
_entity_poly.entity_id
_entity_poly.type
_entity_poly.pdbx_seq_one_letter_code
_entity_poly.pdbx_strand_id
1 'polypeptide(L)'
;DDVLATGLFVEHFNKYDVQWSGENGRTIFFQNEKAYDAPNQAAIQNGDIKGYAAYKVDDSVTTHEGWGMGSYCYFNVDPTIRQQHGFQAPVKPGVKFHDLLVVSLGGQGQYDHVINNTGSPTSGT
;
A
#
# COMPACT_ATOMS: atom_id res chain seq x y z
N ASP A 1 16.05 -10.56 7.53
CA ASP A 1 15.20 -11.24 8.51
C ASP A 1 15.18 -10.47 9.83
N ASP A 2 14.18 -10.74 10.68
CA ASP A 2 14.06 -10.26 12.07
C ASP A 2 14.10 -8.73 12.27
N VAL A 3 13.79 -7.98 11.21
CA VAL A 3 13.74 -6.51 11.28
C VAL A 3 12.45 -6.07 11.99
N LEU A 4 12.60 -5.12 12.92
CA LEU A 4 11.50 -4.39 13.54
C LEU A 4 11.54 -2.93 13.10
N ALA A 5 10.43 -2.44 12.55
CA ALA A 5 10.19 -1.03 12.29
C ALA A 5 9.12 -0.50 13.25
N THR A 6 9.40 0.59 13.96
CA THR A 6 8.46 1.26 14.87
C THR A 6 8.32 2.72 14.46
N GLY A 7 7.12 3.18 14.10
CA GLY A 7 6.91 4.54 13.62
C GLY A 7 7.51 4.76 12.23
N LEU A 8 7.12 3.93 11.26
CA LEU A 8 7.65 4.00 9.89
C LEU A 8 6.86 5.01 9.04
N PHE A 9 7.55 5.99 8.46
CA PHE A 9 6.99 7.01 7.55
C PHE A 9 7.75 6.95 6.23
N VAL A 10 7.06 6.69 5.12
CA VAL A 10 7.67 6.59 3.78
C VAL A 10 6.67 7.07 2.74
N GLU A 11 7.05 8.00 1.86
CA GLU A 11 6.11 8.71 1.01
C GLU A 11 6.65 8.97 -0.41
N HIS A 12 5.71 9.01 -1.36
CA HIS A 12 5.84 9.61 -2.69
C HIS A 12 6.86 8.95 -3.63
N PHE A 13 7.08 7.63 -3.50
CA PHE A 13 7.88 6.90 -4.48
C PHE A 13 7.06 6.57 -5.74
N ASN A 14 7.73 6.55 -6.90
CA ASN A 14 7.11 6.17 -8.18
C ASN A 14 6.66 4.70 -8.23
N LYS A 15 7.18 3.85 -7.33
CA LYS A 15 6.88 2.40 -7.27
C LYS A 15 6.47 2.00 -5.85
N TYR A 16 6.98 0.87 -5.35
CA TYR A 16 6.76 0.47 -3.96
C TYR A 16 7.49 1.44 -3.04
N ASP A 17 6.78 2.02 -2.08
CA ASP A 17 7.39 2.85 -1.03
C ASP A 17 8.16 1.97 -0.04
N VAL A 18 7.57 0.83 0.32
CA VAL A 18 8.20 -0.23 1.10
C VAL A 18 8.04 -1.57 0.41
N GLN A 19 9.14 -2.30 0.26
CA GLN A 19 9.15 -3.72 -0.12
C GLN A 19 9.87 -4.52 0.96
N TRP A 20 9.22 -5.58 1.45
CA TRP A 20 9.70 -6.44 2.51
C TRP A 20 9.97 -7.85 2.00
N SER A 21 11.25 -8.20 1.89
CA SER A 21 11.70 -9.48 1.34
C SER A 21 12.26 -10.46 2.38
N GLY A 22 12.45 -10.01 3.63
CA GLY A 22 12.99 -10.84 4.72
C GLY A 22 11.92 -11.48 5.60
N GLU A 23 12.28 -12.56 6.28
CA GLU A 23 11.41 -13.31 7.20
C GLU A 23 11.28 -12.66 8.58
N ASN A 24 10.21 -13.02 9.29
CA ASN A 24 9.88 -12.61 10.66
C ASN A 24 9.87 -11.08 10.87
N GLY A 25 9.49 -10.35 9.81
CA GLY A 25 9.45 -8.90 9.85
C GLY A 25 8.28 -8.37 10.67
N ARG A 26 8.49 -7.26 11.39
CA ARG A 26 7.43 -6.57 12.13
C ARG A 26 7.41 -5.08 11.88
N THR A 27 6.22 -4.54 11.63
CA THR A 27 6.00 -3.07 11.57
C THR A 27 4.92 -2.67 12.56
N ILE A 28 5.26 -1.78 13.49
CA ILE A 28 4.32 -1.19 14.44
C ILE A 28 4.21 0.29 14.09
N PHE A 29 3.04 0.68 13.59
CA PHE A 29 2.75 1.96 12.98
C PHE A 29 3.44 2.17 11.61
N PHE A 30 2.62 2.42 10.59
CA PHE A 30 3.06 2.84 9.25
C PHE A 30 2.19 3.96 8.71
N GLN A 31 2.82 4.99 8.17
CA GLN A 31 2.18 6.07 7.42
C GLN A 31 2.82 6.19 6.05
N ASN A 32 1.98 6.36 5.03
CA ASN A 32 2.41 6.55 3.65
C ASN A 32 1.45 7.42 2.85
N GLU A 33 1.99 8.24 1.96
CA GLU A 33 1.28 8.86 0.85
C GLU A 33 1.83 8.36 -0.50
N LYS A 34 0.96 8.10 -1.48
CA LYS A 34 1.36 7.78 -2.86
C LYS A 34 1.86 9.02 -3.59
N ALA A 35 2.69 8.84 -4.63
CA ALA A 35 3.14 9.93 -5.48
C ALA A 35 1.95 10.65 -6.16
N TYR A 36 1.87 11.96 -5.98
CA TYR A 36 0.73 12.78 -6.43
C TYR A 36 0.77 13.10 -7.92
N ASP A 37 1.97 13.08 -8.49
CA ASP A 37 2.32 13.62 -9.79
C ASP A 37 2.34 12.57 -10.92
N ALA A 38 1.82 11.36 -10.65
CA ALA A 38 1.61 10.37 -11.69
C ALA A 38 0.75 10.97 -12.82
N PRO A 39 1.26 11.01 -14.07
CA PRO A 39 0.60 11.76 -15.15
C PRO A 39 -0.61 11.04 -15.74
N ASN A 40 -0.77 9.74 -15.47
CA ASN A 40 -1.90 8.89 -15.87
C ASN A 40 -1.77 7.50 -15.25
N GLN A 41 -2.82 6.69 -15.38
CA GLN A 41 -2.84 5.29 -14.92
C GLN A 41 -1.69 4.43 -15.47
N ALA A 42 -1.30 4.63 -16.74
CA ALA A 42 -0.29 3.80 -17.39
C ALA A 42 1.11 4.01 -16.77
N ALA A 43 1.39 5.21 -16.26
CA ALA A 43 2.67 5.53 -15.62
C ALA A 43 2.91 4.75 -14.32
N ILE A 44 1.84 4.30 -13.65
CA ILE A 44 1.93 3.52 -12.40
C ILE A 44 1.53 2.06 -12.59
N GLN A 45 1.28 1.62 -13.84
CA GLN A 45 0.86 0.24 -14.10
C GLN A 45 1.94 -0.75 -13.66
N ASN A 46 1.56 -1.74 -12.87
CA ASN A 46 2.45 -2.74 -12.30
C ASN A 46 2.02 -4.14 -12.78
N GLY A 47 2.40 -4.49 -14.01
CA GLY A 47 1.88 -5.70 -14.65
C GLY A 47 0.36 -5.60 -14.84
N ASP A 48 -0.38 -6.54 -14.26
CA ASP A 48 -1.84 -6.56 -14.22
C ASP A 48 -2.45 -5.77 -13.03
N ILE A 49 -1.62 -5.32 -12.09
CA ILE A 49 -2.03 -4.52 -10.93
C ILE A 49 -2.01 -3.03 -11.28
N LYS A 50 -3.09 -2.32 -10.92
CA LYS A 50 -3.15 -0.86 -11.04
C LYS A 50 -2.39 -0.20 -9.89
N GLY A 51 -1.21 0.34 -10.17
CA GLY A 51 -0.38 0.97 -9.14
C GLY A 51 0.52 0.00 -8.39
N TYR A 52 1.56 0.55 -7.76
CA TYR A 52 2.43 -0.16 -6.84
C TYR A 52 1.92 0.04 -5.41
N ALA A 53 1.80 -1.03 -4.63
CA ALA A 53 1.42 -0.94 -3.22
C ALA A 53 2.34 0.02 -2.45
N ALA A 54 1.81 0.70 -1.44
CA ALA A 54 2.63 1.43 -0.49
C ALA A 54 3.56 0.50 0.28
N TYR A 55 3.04 -0.67 0.65
CA TYR A 55 3.76 -1.66 1.41
C TYR A 55 3.54 -3.04 0.81
N LYS A 56 4.59 -3.61 0.23
CA LYS A 56 4.60 -4.96 -0.32
C LYS A 56 5.37 -5.91 0.59
N VAL A 57 4.76 -7.02 0.98
CA VAL A 57 5.46 -8.22 1.44
C VAL A 57 5.62 -9.15 0.23
N ASP A 58 6.82 -9.66 0.00
CA ASP A 58 7.10 -10.55 -1.13
C ASP A 58 6.40 -11.91 -0.95
N ASP A 59 5.98 -12.52 -2.06
CA ASP A 59 5.17 -13.75 -2.02
C ASP A 59 5.95 -14.96 -1.47
N SER A 60 7.29 -14.89 -1.48
CA SER A 60 8.17 -15.88 -0.86
C SER A 60 8.10 -15.86 0.67
N VAL A 61 7.85 -14.71 1.30
CA VAL A 61 7.86 -14.54 2.76
C VAL A 61 6.79 -15.40 3.42
N THR A 62 7.15 -16.10 4.48
CA THR A 62 6.25 -17.00 5.22
C THR A 62 5.79 -16.41 6.56
N THR A 63 6.57 -15.51 7.14
CA THR A 63 6.28 -14.87 8.43
C THR A 63 6.47 -13.35 8.35
N HIS A 64 5.40 -12.60 8.60
CA HIS A 64 5.42 -11.14 8.66
C HIS A 64 4.23 -10.61 9.47
N GLU A 65 4.39 -9.53 10.21
CA GLU A 65 3.27 -8.93 10.95
C GLU A 65 3.28 -7.40 11.02
N GLY A 66 2.14 -6.78 10.74
CA GLY A 66 1.98 -5.33 10.73
C GLY A 66 0.79 -4.83 11.58
N TRP A 67 0.95 -3.69 12.26
CA TRP A 67 -0.08 -3.06 13.10
C TRP A 67 -0.21 -1.56 12.82
N GLY A 68 -1.45 -1.08 12.67
CA GLY A 68 -1.78 0.35 12.58
C GLY A 68 -1.12 1.00 11.36
N MET A 69 -1.56 0.61 10.17
CA MET A 69 -0.87 0.97 8.93
C MET A 69 -1.82 1.68 7.97
N GLY A 70 -1.43 2.86 7.51
CA GLY A 70 -2.23 3.70 6.61
C GLY A 70 -1.50 4.08 5.32
N SER A 71 -2.24 4.04 4.20
CA SER A 71 -1.80 4.59 2.92
C SER A 71 -2.84 5.58 2.38
N TYR A 72 -2.39 6.78 2.02
CA TYR A 72 -3.24 7.86 1.50
C TYR A 72 -2.89 8.14 0.03
N CYS A 73 -3.88 8.52 -0.77
CA CYS A 73 -3.65 9.01 -2.14
C CYS A 73 -4.21 10.41 -2.34
N TYR A 74 -3.52 11.17 -3.19
CA TYR A 74 -3.91 12.52 -3.62
C TYR A 74 -3.39 12.75 -5.04
N PHE A 75 -3.89 11.96 -6.01
CA PHE A 75 -3.53 12.06 -7.42
C PHE A 75 -4.12 13.33 -8.05
N ASN A 76 -3.65 14.49 -7.61
CA ASN A 76 -4.15 15.80 -8.05
C ASN A 76 -3.82 16.13 -9.51
N VAL A 77 -2.80 15.48 -10.08
CA VAL A 77 -2.44 15.63 -11.50
C VAL A 77 -3.41 14.86 -12.41
N ASP A 78 -3.74 13.62 -12.06
CA ASP A 78 -4.80 12.85 -12.72
C ASP A 78 -5.72 12.17 -11.67
N PRO A 79 -6.83 12.83 -11.29
CA PRO A 79 -7.74 12.34 -10.27
C PRO A 79 -8.53 11.09 -10.69
N THR A 80 -8.41 10.67 -11.95
CA THR A 80 -9.07 9.45 -12.45
C THR A 80 -8.30 8.18 -12.11
N ILE A 81 -7.05 8.32 -11.65
CA ILE A 81 -6.18 7.22 -11.28
C ILE A 81 -6.83 6.33 -10.20
N ARG A 82 -6.70 5.02 -10.41
CA ARG A 82 -7.01 3.98 -9.45
C ARG A 82 -5.74 3.34 -8.93
N GLN A 83 -5.67 3.22 -7.60
CA GLN A 83 -4.67 2.44 -6.87
C GLN A 83 -5.33 1.16 -6.41
N GLN A 84 -4.89 -0.01 -6.87
CA GLN A 84 -5.61 -1.25 -6.60
C GLN A 84 -5.69 -1.55 -5.10
N HIS A 85 -4.59 -1.32 -4.38
CA HIS A 85 -4.52 -1.50 -2.93
C HIS A 85 -3.38 -0.67 -2.33
N GLY A 86 -3.50 -0.33 -1.04
CA GLY A 86 -2.40 0.23 -0.27
C GLY A 86 -1.37 -0.83 0.11
N PHE A 87 -1.83 -2.05 0.38
CA PHE A 87 -1.01 -3.14 0.89
C PHE A 87 -1.06 -4.36 -0.04
N GLN A 88 0.07 -5.03 -0.21
CA GLN A 88 0.17 -6.28 -0.96
C GLN A 88 0.94 -7.32 -0.15
N ALA A 89 0.39 -8.52 0.00
CA ALA A 89 1.06 -9.58 0.77
C ALA A 89 0.59 -10.99 0.39
N PRO A 90 1.40 -12.04 0.63
CA PRO A 90 0.95 -13.42 0.47
C PRO A 90 -0.11 -13.79 1.52
N VAL A 91 -1.09 -14.61 1.11
CA VAL A 91 -2.12 -15.15 2.01
C VAL A 91 -1.58 -16.43 2.65
N LYS A 92 -0.91 -16.28 3.79
CA LYS A 92 -0.30 -17.38 4.56
C LYS A 92 -0.63 -17.23 6.05
N PRO A 93 -0.75 -18.32 6.82
CA PRO A 93 -1.05 -18.24 8.26
C PRO A 93 -0.08 -17.36 9.07
N GLY A 94 1.19 -17.29 8.66
CA GLY A 94 2.24 -16.50 9.31
C GLY A 94 2.31 -15.03 8.86
N VAL A 95 1.51 -14.61 7.88
CA VAL A 95 1.51 -13.24 7.34
C VAL A 95 0.21 -12.55 7.73
N LYS A 96 0.29 -11.66 8.71
CA LYS A 96 -0.88 -11.09 9.40
C LYS A 96 -0.79 -9.57 9.44
N PHE A 97 -1.94 -8.91 9.40
CA PHE A 97 -2.05 -7.46 9.53
C PHE A 97 -3.21 -7.09 10.42
N HIS A 98 -3.04 -6.01 11.17
CA HIS A 98 -4.02 -5.50 12.13
C HIS A 98 -4.19 -4.00 11.89
N ASP A 99 -5.44 -3.55 11.82
CA ASP A 99 -5.80 -2.13 11.69
C ASP A 99 -5.20 -1.46 10.44
N LEU A 100 -5.43 -2.08 9.26
CA LEU A 100 -5.10 -1.48 7.96
C LEU A 100 -6.15 -0.45 7.53
N LEU A 101 -5.70 0.65 6.93
CA LEU A 101 -6.59 1.64 6.32
C LEU A 101 -6.01 2.21 5.02
N VAL A 102 -6.90 2.57 4.10
CA VAL A 102 -6.58 3.39 2.92
C VAL A 102 -7.52 4.57 2.85
N VAL A 103 -7.04 5.70 2.33
CA VAL A 103 -7.81 6.95 2.28
C VAL A 103 -7.51 7.69 0.98
N SER A 104 -8.56 8.17 0.31
CA SER A 104 -8.44 9.18 -0.74
C SER A 104 -8.60 10.56 -0.14
N LEU A 105 -7.64 11.45 -0.38
CA LEU A 105 -7.67 12.83 0.09
C LEU A 105 -8.45 13.67 -0.92
N GLY A 106 -9.59 14.22 -0.50
CA GLY A 106 -10.41 15.10 -1.36
C GLY A 106 -10.96 14.44 -2.62
N GLY A 107 -11.05 13.11 -2.66
CA GLY A 107 -11.48 12.35 -3.84
C GLY A 107 -10.48 12.34 -5.01
N GLN A 108 -9.23 12.77 -4.79
CA GLN A 108 -8.20 12.87 -5.83
C GLN A 108 -7.56 11.51 -6.12
N GLY A 109 -8.17 10.75 -7.02
CA GLY A 109 -7.90 9.33 -7.21
C GLY A 109 -8.53 8.47 -6.11
N GLN A 110 -8.55 7.16 -6.29
CA GLN A 110 -9.25 6.26 -5.37
C GLN A 110 -8.53 4.91 -5.24
N TYR A 111 -8.65 4.29 -4.08
CA TYR A 111 -8.27 2.90 -3.86
C TYR A 111 -9.40 1.96 -4.26
N ASP A 112 -9.07 0.85 -4.92
CA ASP A 112 -10.05 -0.21 -5.23
C ASP A 112 -10.23 -1.17 -4.03
N HIS A 113 -9.17 -1.40 -3.24
CA HIS A 113 -9.14 -2.26 -2.05
C HIS A 113 -8.17 -1.73 -0.97
N VAL A 114 -8.27 -2.27 0.25
CA VAL A 114 -7.30 -1.98 1.33
C VAL A 114 -6.01 -2.78 1.10
N ILE A 115 -6.14 -4.11 1.06
CA ILE A 115 -5.02 -5.06 0.91
C ILE A 115 -5.38 -6.12 -0.13
N ASN A 116 -4.48 -6.39 -1.09
CA ASN A 116 -4.73 -7.32 -2.18
C ASN A 116 -6.08 -7.03 -2.89
N ASN A 117 -7.08 -7.89 -2.67
CA ASN A 117 -8.45 -7.80 -3.18
C ASN A 117 -9.49 -7.70 -2.05
N THR A 118 -9.04 -7.34 -0.84
CA THR A 118 -9.83 -7.32 0.40
C THR A 118 -9.94 -5.90 0.93
N GLY A 119 -11.13 -5.56 1.46
CA GLY A 119 -11.47 -4.22 1.91
C GLY A 119 -12.23 -3.44 0.83
N SER A 120 -13.14 -2.58 1.29
CA SER A 120 -13.97 -1.77 0.38
C SER A 120 -13.12 -0.70 -0.32
N PRO A 121 -13.50 -0.29 -1.54
CA PRO A 121 -12.87 0.85 -2.19
C PRO A 121 -13.12 2.12 -1.40
N THR A 122 -12.23 3.10 -1.58
CA THR A 122 -12.54 4.48 -1.17
C THR A 122 -13.60 5.06 -2.10
N SER A 123 -14.41 5.98 -1.58
CA SER A 123 -15.46 6.65 -2.35
C SER A 123 -15.73 8.04 -1.78
N GLY A 124 -16.39 8.89 -2.56
CA GLY A 124 -16.70 10.26 -2.18
C GLY A 124 -15.62 11.26 -2.56
N THR A 125 -15.80 12.48 -2.05
CA THR A 125 -14.97 13.67 -2.27
C THR A 125 -14.62 14.30 -0.94
#